data_AF-A0A970RDH1-F1
#
_entry.id   AF-A0A970RDH1-F1
#
_cell.length_a   1.000
_cell.length_b   1.000
_cell.length_c   1.000
_cell.angle_alpha   90.00
_cell.angle_beta   90.00
_cell.angle_gamma   90.00
#
_symmetry.space_group_name_H-M   'P 1'
#
loop_
_entity.id
_entity.type
_entity.pdbx_description
1 polymer ?
#
loop_
_entity_poly.entity_id
_entity_poly.type
_entity_poly.pdbx_seq_one_letter_code
_entity_poly.pdbx_strand_id
1 'polypeptide(L)' 'RLDFLMQELNREANTLGSKAIDPRSTQAAVNIKVLIEQMREQIQNIE' A
#
# COMPACT_ATOMS: atom_id res chain seq x y z
N ARG A 1 3.31 15.05 -6.07
CA ARG A 1 2.58 15.04 -4.75
C ARG A 1 1.94 13.68 -4.49
N LEU A 2 1.30 13.07 -5.48
CA LEU A 2 0.68 11.75 -5.33
C LEU A 2 1.73 10.64 -5.09
N ASP A 3 2.89 10.69 -5.73
CA ASP A 3 3.99 9.74 -5.46
C ASP A 3 4.43 9.70 -4.00
N PHE A 4 4.55 10.87 -3.37
CA PHE A 4 4.89 10.96 -1.95
C PHE A 4 3.82 10.28 -1.08
N LEU A 5 2.54 10.49 -1.41
CA LEU A 5 1.44 9.82 -0.69
C LEU A 5 1.48 8.30 -0.92
N MET A 6 1.81 7.83 -2.12
CA MET A 6 1.95 6.40 -2.38
C MET A 6 3.08 5.77 -1.56
N GLN A 7 4.19 6.49 -1.39
CA GLN A 7 5.30 6.05 -0.53
C GLN A 7 4.87 5.95 0.93
N GLU A 8 4.20 6.98 1.46
CA GLU A 8 3.73 6.99 2.85
C GLU A 8 2.67 5.91 3.11
N LEU A 9 1.74 5.70 2.17
CA LEU A 9 0.75 4.62 2.26
C LEU A 9 1.40 3.23 2.24
N ASN A 10 2.43 3.02 1.42
CA ASN A 10 3.16 1.75 1.39
C ASN A 10 3.87 1.50 2.73
N ARG A 11 4.48 2.54 3.30
CA ARG A 11 5.10 2.50 4.64
C ARG A 11 4.10 2.13 5.73
N GLU A 12 2.91 2.71 5.69
CA GLU A 12 1.84 2.40 6.64
C GLU A 12 1.34 0.95 6.49
N ALA A 13 1.15 0.49 5.25
CA ALA A 13 0.74 -0.89 4.98
C ALA A 13 1.77 -1.92 5.47
N ASN A 14 3.07 -1.63 5.36
CA ASN A 14 4.13 -2.46 5.95
C ASN A 14 4.08 -2.46 7.48
N THR A 15 3.78 -1.33 8.11
CA THR A 15 3.63 -1.23 9.57
C THR A 15 2.42 -2.02 10.06
N LEU A 16 1.29 -1.90 9.37
CA LEU A 16 0.09 -2.69 9.64
C LEU A 16 0.36 -4.19 9.52
N GLY A 17 0.97 -4.63 8.41
CA GLY A 17 1.26 -6.05 8.16
C GLY A 17 2.27 -6.65 9.13
N SER A 18 3.31 -5.91 9.51
CA SER A 18 4.35 -6.40 10.44
C SER A 18 3.90 -6.48 11.90
N LYS A 19 2.85 -5.76 12.28
CA LYS A 19 2.26 -5.77 13.63
C LYS A 19 0.92 -6.52 13.71
N ALA A 20 0.43 -7.06 12.59
CA ALA A 20 -0.83 -7.79 12.55
C ALA A 20 -0.69 -9.16 13.25
N ILE A 21 -1.58 -9.41 14.20
CA ILE A 21 -1.69 -10.71 14.90
C ILE A 21 -2.73 -11.61 14.22
N ASP A 22 -3.81 -11.02 13.69
CA ASP A 22 -4.85 -11.74 12.94
C ASP A 22 -4.38 -11.98 11.49
N PRO A 23 -4.34 -13.24 11.01
CA PRO A 23 -3.99 -13.56 9.63
C PRO A 23 -4.82 -12.81 8.58
N ARG A 24 -6.09 -12.48 8.88
CA ARG A 24 -6.94 -11.68 7.99
C ARG A 24 -6.42 -10.27 7.83
N SER A 25 -5.91 -9.67 8.91
CA SER A 25 -5.29 -8.34 8.87
C SER A 25 -3.97 -8.35 8.09
N THR A 26 -3.18 -9.40 8.23
CA THR A 26 -1.97 -9.59 7.42
C THR A 26 -2.31 -9.69 5.94
N GLN A 27 -3.33 -10.49 5.59
CA GLN A 27 -3.78 -10.59 4.20
C GLN A 27 -4.36 -9.27 3.67
N ALA A 28 -5.10 -8.53 4.50
CA ALA A 28 -5.58 -7.20 4.14
C ALA A 28 -4.42 -6.24 3.85
N ALA A 29 -3.35 -6.25 4.64
CA ALA A 29 -2.16 -5.44 4.39
C ALA A 29 -1.48 -5.79 3.06
N VAL A 30 -1.41 -7.07 2.69
CA VAL A 30 -0.91 -7.50 1.37
C VAL A 30 -1.79 -6.96 0.25
N ASN A 31 -3.12 -7.07 0.39
CA ASN A 31 -4.06 -6.58 -0.63
C ASN A 31 -3.96 -5.05 -0.79
N ILE A 32 -3.81 -4.31 0.32
CA ILE A 32 -3.59 -2.86 0.30
C ILE A 32 -2.31 -2.52 -0.46
N LYS A 33 -1.22 -3.27 -0.25
CA LYS A 33 0.04 -3.06 -0.99
C LYS A 33 -0.13 -3.25 -2.50
N VAL A 34 -0.91 -4.25 -2.93
CA VAL A 34 -1.22 -4.45 -4.36
C VAL A 34 -1.99 -3.25 -4.93
N LEU A 35 -2.99 -2.75 -4.22
CA LEU A 35 -3.77 -1.57 -4.65
C LEU A 35 -2.90 -0.31 -4.74
N ILE A 36 -1.96 -0.11 -3.80
CA ILE A 36 -1.04 1.02 -3.83
C ILE A 36 -0.15 0.97 -5.08
N GLU A 37 0.39 -0.19 -5.44
CA GLU A 37 1.21 -0.31 -6.66
C GLU A 37 0.38 -0.08 -7.93
N GLN A 38 -0.87 -0.56 -7.98
CA GLN A 38 -1.78 -0.23 -9.08
C GLN A 38 -2.05 1.28 -9.17
N MET A 39 -2.25 1.96 -8.04
CA MET A 39 -2.42 3.42 -8.02
C MET A 39 -1.18 4.16 -8.52
N ARG A 40 0.03 3.68 -8.18
CA ARG A 40 1.30 4.25 -8.69
C ARG A 40 1.40 4.13 -10.21
N GLU A 41 1.06 2.96 -10.75
CA GLU A 41 1.04 2.74 -12.20
C GLU A 41 0.03 3.69 -12.88
N GLN A 42 -1.16 3.86 -12.31
CA GLN A 42 -2.16 4.80 -12.85
C GLN A 42 -1.67 6.25 -12.83
N ILE A 43 -0.98 6.67 -11.76
CA ILE A 43 -0.41 8.02 -11.67
C ILE A 43 0.64 8.24 -12.77
N GLN A 44 1.52 7.27 -12.99
CA GLN A 44 2.55 7.36 -14.03
C GLN A 44 1.98 7.40 -15.45
N ASN A 45 0.84 6.73 -15.69
CA ASN A 45 0.20 6.68 -17.02
C ASN A 45 -0.50 8.00 -17.43
N ILE A 46 -0.78 8.89 -16.49
CA ILE A 46 -1.50 10.16 -16.73
C ILE A 46 -0.60 11.40 -16.65
N GLU A 47 0.67 11.22 -16.28
CA GLU A 47 1.73 12.24 -16.37
C GLU A 47 2.27 12.34 -17.80
#